data_AF-A0A175W8B3-F1
#
_entry.id   AF-A0A175W8B3-F1
#
_cell.length_a   1.000
_cell.length_b   1.000
_cell.length_c   1.000
_cell.angle_alpha   90.00
_cell.angle_beta   90.00
_cell.angle_gamma   90.00
#
_symmetry.space_group_name_H-M   'P 1'
#
loop_
_entity.id
_entity.type
_entity.pdbx_description
1 polymer ?
#
loop_
_entity_poly.entity_id
_entity_poly.type
_entity_poly.pdbx_seq_one_letter_code
_entity_poly.pdbx_strand_id
1 'polypeptide(L)'
;MKDMRVWEAALATSAAPYYLPPFKKTNTGTMYVDGAVFANCPAANAYAETQALWPNHAASLDLLVSLGMGRQAKRHHGGLQKFIPNGVIHTFTNVLIHQSNSNELWFKLIDQLLQL
;
A
#
# COMPACT_ATOMS: atom_id res chain seq x y z
N MET A 1 2.32 -17.16 13.85
CA MET A 1 2.95 -16.26 12.85
C MET A 1 3.56 -17.12 11.76
N LYS A 2 3.36 -16.80 10.47
CA LYS A 2 4.09 -17.50 9.40
C LYS A 2 5.51 -16.92 9.38
N ASP A 3 6.49 -17.69 9.80
CA ASP A 3 7.89 -17.23 9.78
C ASP A 3 8.26 -16.75 8.37
N MET A 4 8.68 -15.49 8.28
CA MET A 4 9.08 -14.84 7.05
C MET A 4 10.48 -14.27 7.24
N ARG A 5 11.43 -14.65 6.38
CA ARG A 5 12.75 -14.03 6.35
C ARG A 5 12.60 -12.63 5.78
N VAL A 6 13.46 -11.71 6.23
CA VAL A 6 13.42 -10.30 5.81
C VAL A 6 13.42 -10.16 4.28
N TRP A 7 14.25 -10.92 3.58
CA TRP A 7 14.32 -10.85 2.12
C TRP A 7 13.06 -11.40 1.43
N GLU A 8 12.36 -12.36 2.04
CA GLU A 8 11.10 -12.89 1.49
C GLU A 8 9.97 -11.86 1.66
N ALA A 9 9.93 -11.17 2.80
CA ALA A 9 8.99 -10.07 3.03
C ALA A 9 9.24 -8.92 2.03
N ALA A 10 10.50 -8.57 1.78
CA ALA A 10 10.87 -7.56 0.79
C ALA A 10 10.42 -7.94 -0.63
N LEU A 11 10.68 -9.18 -1.07
CA LEU A 11 10.20 -9.65 -2.38
C LEU A 11 8.67 -9.69 -2.46
N ALA A 12 8.00 -10.14 -1.40
CA ALA A 12 6.55 -10.19 -1.34
C ALA A 12 5.91 -8.81 -1.49
N THR A 13 6.38 -7.82 -0.71
CA THR A 13 5.79 -6.47 -0.74
C THR A 13 6.10 -5.69 -2.01
N SER A 14 7.16 -6.05 -2.75
CA SER A 14 7.55 -5.38 -4.01
C SER A 14 7.08 -6.11 -5.26
N ALA A 15 6.33 -7.21 -5.15
CA ALA A 15 5.89 -8.03 -6.29
C ALA A 15 4.74 -7.37 -7.09
N ALA A 16 5.01 -6.19 -7.67
CA ALA A 16 4.08 -5.38 -8.45
C ALA A 16 3.49 -6.19 -9.61
N PRO A 17 2.14 -6.33 -9.68
CA PRO A 17 1.49 -6.95 -10.81
C PRO A 17 1.98 -6.33 -12.13
N TYR A 18 2.20 -7.18 -13.14
CA TYR A 18 2.77 -6.82 -14.46
C TYR A 18 4.27 -6.48 -14.51
N TYR A 19 4.93 -6.23 -13.37
CA TYR A 19 6.36 -5.96 -13.32
C TYR A 19 7.15 -7.17 -12.79
N LEU A 20 6.65 -7.81 -11.73
CA LEU A 20 7.32 -8.89 -11.03
C LEU A 20 6.35 -10.07 -10.78
N PRO A 21 6.84 -11.32 -10.77
CA PRO A 21 6.01 -12.47 -10.45
C PRO A 21 5.58 -12.43 -8.97
N PRO A 22 4.38 -12.91 -8.61
CA PRO A 22 3.98 -13.05 -7.21
C PRO A 22 4.98 -13.92 -6.42
N PHE A 23 5.30 -13.51 -5.20
CA PHE A 23 6.19 -14.27 -4.34
C PHE A 23 5.46 -15.47 -3.72
N LYS A 24 5.99 -16.68 -3.92
CA LYS A 24 5.47 -17.89 -3.28
C LYS A 24 6.31 -18.26 -2.07
N LYS A 25 5.71 -18.25 -0.88
CA LYS A 25 6.36 -18.80 0.32
C LYS A 25 6.44 -20.31 0.23
N THR A 26 7.66 -20.85 0.10
CA THR A 26 7.91 -22.28 -0.13
C THR A 26 7.25 -23.18 0.92
N ASN A 27 7.41 -22.85 2.19
CA ASN A 27 6.96 -23.69 3.31
C ASN A 27 5.43 -23.77 3.43
N THR A 28 4.70 -22.73 3.01
CA THR A 28 3.24 -22.64 3.21
C THR A 28 2.46 -22.68 1.90
N GLY A 29 3.14 -22.59 0.76
CA GLY A 29 2.53 -22.43 -0.56
C GLY A 29 1.78 -21.11 -0.75
N THR A 30 1.79 -20.20 0.23
CA THR A 30 1.04 -18.94 0.17
C THR A 30 1.65 -18.01 -0.87
N MET A 31 0.79 -17.43 -1.72
CA MET A 31 1.18 -16.45 -2.72
C MET A 31 1.01 -15.03 -2.17
N TYR A 32 1.98 -14.17 -2.44
CA TYR A 32 2.00 -12.77 -2.05
C TYR A 32 2.19 -11.89 -3.29
N VAL A 33 1.54 -10.72 -3.27
CA VAL A 33 1.64 -9.67 -4.29
C VAL A 33 1.99 -8.36 -3.61
N ASP A 34 2.34 -7.35 -4.41
CA ASP A 34 2.72 -6.02 -3.93
C ASP A 34 1.79 -5.43 -2.86
N GLY A 35 2.39 -4.80 -1.86
CA GLY A 35 1.67 -4.11 -0.80
C GLY A 35 0.78 -2.98 -1.32
N ALA A 36 1.13 -2.37 -2.46
CA ALA A 36 0.35 -1.33 -3.11
C ALA A 36 -1.06 -1.77 -3.56
N VAL A 37 -1.29 -3.08 -3.69
CA VAL A 37 -2.64 -3.62 -3.95
C VAL A 37 -3.55 -3.43 -2.73
N PHE A 38 -2.99 -3.43 -1.52
CA PHE A 38 -3.71 -3.27 -0.26
C PHE A 38 -3.61 -1.84 0.30
N ALA A 39 -2.38 -1.34 0.46
CA ALA A 39 -2.09 -0.02 1.00
C ALA A 39 -0.78 0.52 0.39
N ASN A 40 -0.90 1.33 -0.67
CA ASN A 40 0.26 1.99 -1.28
C ASN A 40 0.81 3.14 -0.41
N CYS A 41 -0.03 3.72 0.44
CA CYS A 41 0.37 4.63 1.50
C CYS A 41 0.10 3.96 2.87
N PRO A 42 1.10 3.28 3.47
CA PRO A 42 0.87 2.44 4.64
C PRO A 42 0.79 3.21 5.97
N ALA A 43 0.83 4.54 5.97
CA ALA A 43 0.89 5.29 7.23
C ALA A 43 -0.38 5.16 8.09
N ALA A 44 -1.55 5.07 7.47
CA ALA A 44 -2.79 4.81 8.22
C ALA A 44 -2.76 3.42 8.86
N ASN A 45 -2.22 2.42 8.14
CA ASN A 45 -2.01 1.08 8.66
C ASN A 45 -1.00 1.08 9.82
N ALA A 46 0.13 1.76 9.64
CA ALA A 46 1.15 1.90 10.68
C ALA A 46 0.59 2.59 11.93
N TYR A 47 -0.23 3.63 11.77
CA TYR A 47 -0.92 4.28 12.89
C TYR A 47 -1.88 3.32 13.60
N ALA A 48 -2.72 2.59 12.87
CA ALA A 48 -3.62 1.60 13.46
C ALA A 48 -2.87 0.48 14.20
N GLU A 49 -1.70 0.07 13.70
CA GLU A 49 -0.84 -0.93 14.35
C GLU A 49 -0.29 -0.46 15.70
N THR A 50 -0.15 0.85 15.94
CA THR A 50 0.31 1.35 17.25
C THR A 50 -0.61 0.92 18.38
N GLN A 51 -1.94 0.96 18.16
CA GLN A 51 -2.93 0.55 19.15
C GLN A 51 -2.93 -0.96 19.38
N ALA A 52 -2.58 -1.74 18.35
CA ALA A 52 -2.46 -3.19 18.46
C ALA A 52 -1.17 -3.62 19.19
N LEU A 53 -0.07 -2.89 18.97
CA LEU A 53 1.24 -3.18 19.57
C LEU A 53 1.34 -2.69 21.01
N TRP A 54 0.76 -1.53 21.32
CA TRP A 54 0.80 -0.90 22.65
C TRP A 54 -0.61 -0.66 23.20
N PRO A 55 -1.32 -1.74 23.58
CA PRO A 55 -2.64 -1.58 24.19
C PRO A 55 -2.54 -0.75 25.47
N ASN A 56 -3.59 0.04 25.75
CA ASN A 56 -3.73 0.91 26.93
C ASN A 56 -2.84 2.17 26.94
N HIS A 57 -2.50 2.72 25.78
CA HIS A 57 -1.65 3.92 25.67
C HIS A 57 -0.30 3.78 26.39
N ALA A 58 0.23 2.54 26.48
CA ALA A 58 1.54 2.28 27.07
C ALA A 58 2.68 3.05 26.36
N ALA A 59 2.45 3.41 25.10
CA ALA A 59 3.19 4.42 24.37
C ALA A 59 2.20 5.32 23.62
N SER A 60 2.34 6.64 23.76
CA SER A 60 1.67 7.62 22.89
C SER A 60 2.44 7.77 21.59
N LEU A 61 1.73 7.98 20.48
CA LEU A 61 2.38 8.35 19.21
C LEU A 61 2.88 9.80 19.32
N ASP A 62 4.19 10.00 19.40
CA ASP A 62 4.77 11.34 19.47
C ASP A 62 4.88 12.02 18.09
N LEU A 63 5.22 11.24 17.06
CA LEU A 63 5.45 11.74 15.71
C LEU A 63 5.10 10.70 14.66
N LEU A 64 4.30 11.10 13.68
CA LEU A 64 4.06 10.34 12.46
C LEU A 64 4.68 11.08 11.26
N VAL A 65 5.67 10.46 10.63
CA VAL A 65 6.28 10.96 9.38
C VAL A 65 5.93 10.02 8.25
N SER A 66 5.56 10.59 7.11
CA SER A 66 5.42 9.82 5.88
C SER A 66 6.14 10.44 4.72
N LEU A 67 6.83 9.57 4.00
CA LEU A 67 7.67 9.89 2.88
C LEU A 67 7.07 9.25 1.63
N GLY A 68 6.64 10.08 0.70
CA GLY A 68 6.19 9.63 -0.63
C GLY A 68 7.33 9.63 -1.64
N MET A 69 7.15 8.90 -2.75
CA MET A 69 8.13 8.78 -3.84
C MET A 69 7.99 9.89 -4.91
N GLY A 70 7.36 11.01 -4.57
CA GLY A 70 7.05 12.10 -5.50
C GLY A 70 5.78 11.86 -6.32
N ARG A 71 5.28 12.94 -6.95
CA ARG A 71 4.09 12.92 -7.82
C ARG A 71 4.43 13.54 -9.16
N GLN A 72 4.23 12.78 -10.24
CA GLN A 72 4.36 13.32 -11.57
C GLN A 72 3.15 14.19 -11.90
N ALA A 73 3.36 15.47 -12.22
CA ALA A 73 2.29 16.33 -12.73
C ALA A 73 1.70 15.71 -14.00
N LYS A 74 0.36 15.63 -14.10
CA LYS A 74 -0.32 15.10 -15.28
C LYS A 74 0.07 15.93 -16.50
N ARG A 75 0.91 15.38 -17.38
CA ARG A 75 1.06 15.93 -18.72
C ARG A 75 -0.19 15.53 -19.50
N HIS A 76 -0.82 16.48 -20.18
CA HIS A 76 -2.05 16.32 -20.96
C HIS A 76 -1.84 15.47 -22.23
N HIS A 77 -1.27 14.27 -22.13
CA HIS A 77 -1.21 13.31 -23.22
C HIS A 77 -2.47 12.46 -23.16
N GLY A 78 -3.48 12.84 -23.94
CA GLY A 78 -4.65 11.99 -24.14
C GLY A 78 -4.23 10.69 -24.81
N GLY A 79 -4.50 9.54 -24.19
CA GLY A 79 -4.57 8.32 -24.99
C GLY A 79 -4.36 6.97 -24.33
N LEU A 80 -3.66 6.82 -23.19
CA LEU A 80 -3.38 5.45 -22.72
C LEU A 80 -4.55 4.77 -21.97
N GLN A 81 -5.40 5.56 -21.29
CA GLN A 81 -6.61 5.04 -20.64
C GLN A 81 -7.62 4.43 -21.63
N LYS A 82 -7.53 4.79 -22.92
CA LYS A 82 -8.43 4.27 -23.98
C LYS A 82 -8.07 2.86 -24.47
N PHE A 83 -6.92 2.31 -24.11
CA PHE A 83 -6.43 1.03 -24.63
C PHE A 83 -6.32 -0.07 -23.58
N ILE A 84 -6.88 0.11 -22.38
CA ILE A 84 -6.93 -0.96 -21.38
C ILE A 84 -8.14 -1.85 -21.72
N PRO A 85 -7.95 -3.11 -22.16
CA PRO A 85 -9.05 -3.97 -22.53
C PRO A 85 -9.97 -4.23 -21.32
N ASN A 86 -11.28 -4.22 -21.58
CA ASN A 86 -12.30 -4.56 -20.60
C ASN A 86 -12.04 -5.98 -20.05
N GLY A 87 -11.79 -6.08 -18.75
CA GLY A 87 -11.47 -7.36 -18.10
C GLY A 87 -10.74 -7.17 -16.78
N VAL A 88 -10.15 -8.26 -16.26
CA VAL A 88 -9.42 -8.28 -14.99
C VAL A 88 -8.35 -7.18 -14.89
N ILE A 89 -7.73 -6.82 -16.03
CA ILE A 89 -6.72 -5.75 -16.11
C ILE A 89 -7.31 -4.41 -15.65
N HIS A 90 -8.51 -4.06 -16.11
CA HIS A 90 -9.18 -2.81 -15.74
C HIS A 90 -9.47 -2.73 -14.23
N THR A 91 -9.90 -3.84 -13.62
CA THR A 91 -10.14 -3.90 -12.17
C THR A 91 -8.85 -3.68 -11.39
N PHE A 92 -7.76 -4.37 -11.76
CA PHE A 92 -6.45 -4.18 -11.11
C PHE A 92 -5.90 -2.77 -11.29
N THR A 93 -6.00 -2.20 -12.49
CA THR A 93 -5.55 -0.82 -12.73
C THR A 93 -6.36 0.17 -11.91
N ASN A 94 -7.67 -0.04 -11.74
CA ASN A 94 -8.49 0.85 -10.90
C ASN A 94 -8.12 0.76 -9.43
N VAL A 95 -7.80 -0.42 -8.91
CA VAL A 95 -7.28 -0.56 -7.54
C VAL A 95 -5.97 0.21 -7.40
N LEU A 96 -5.00 0.00 -8.30
CA LEU A 96 -3.72 0.71 -8.23
C LEU A 96 -3.87 2.23 -8.38
N ILE A 97 -4.72 2.69 -9.30
CA ILE A 97 -5.02 4.12 -9.46
C ILE A 97 -5.66 4.68 -8.18
N HIS A 98 -6.60 3.96 -7.58
CA HIS A 98 -7.26 4.39 -6.34
C HIS A 98 -6.24 4.46 -5.18
N GLN A 99 -5.42 3.42 -5.04
CA GLN A 99 -4.35 3.34 -4.04
C GLN A 99 -3.25 4.39 -4.28
N SER A 100 -3.06 4.85 -5.53
CA SER A 100 -2.14 5.94 -5.85
C SER A 100 -2.59 7.31 -5.33
N ASN A 101 -3.87 7.48 -4.97
CA ASN A 101 -4.38 8.73 -4.40
C ASN A 101 -4.02 8.86 -2.91
N SER A 102 -2.73 8.97 -2.65
CA SER A 102 -2.17 9.06 -1.30
C SER A 102 -2.70 10.26 -0.53
N ASN A 103 -3.07 11.35 -1.20
CA ASN A 103 -3.56 12.58 -0.56
C ASN A 103 -4.84 12.35 0.23
N GLU A 104 -5.84 11.68 -0.35
CA GLU A 104 -7.11 11.45 0.34
C GLU A 104 -6.92 10.57 1.58
N LEU A 105 -6.07 9.54 1.48
CA LEU A 105 -5.72 8.70 2.62
C LEU A 105 -4.97 9.50 3.69
N TRP A 106 -4.05 10.37 3.28
CA TRP A 106 -3.35 11.29 4.18
C TRP A 106 -4.28 12.23 4.92
N PHE A 107 -5.20 12.89 4.21
CA PHE A 107 -6.14 13.81 4.83
C PHE A 107 -7.08 13.09 5.79
N LYS A 108 -7.60 11.91 5.41
CA LYS A 108 -8.41 11.09 6.33
C LYS A 108 -7.65 10.71 7.60
N LEU A 109 -6.38 10.36 7.48
CA LEU A 109 -5.54 10.04 8.64
C LEU A 109 -5.30 11.26 9.54
N ILE A 110 -5.00 12.42 8.94
CA ILE A 110 -4.85 13.67 9.68
C ILE A 110 -6.14 14.04 10.40
N ASP A 111 -7.29 13.94 9.74
CA ASP A 111 -8.59 14.21 10.36
C ASP A 111 -8.87 13.28 11.56
N GLN A 112 -8.48 12.01 11.46
CA GLN A 112 -8.57 11.05 12.58
C GLN A 112 -7.64 11.41 13.74
N LEU A 113 -6.43 11.90 13.45
CA LEU A 113 -5.47 12.31 14.46
C LEU A 113 -5.86 13.62 15.17
N LEU A 114 -6.52 14.54 14.45
CA LEU A 114 -6.97 15.82 14.99
C LEU A 114 -8.27 15.74 15.81
N GLN A 115 -8.98 14.61 15.76
CA GLN A 115 -10.18 14.35 16.57
C GLN A 115 -9.87 13.75 17.96
N LEU A 116 -8.58 13.51 18.26
CA LEU A 116 -8.08 13.05 19.55
C LEU A 116 -7.57 14.23 20.41
#